data_AF-A0A966D9G2-F1
#
_entry.id   AF-A0A966D9G2-F1
#
_cell.length_a   1.000
_cell.length_b   1.000
_cell.length_c   1.000
_cell.angle_alpha   90.00
_cell.angle_beta   90.00
_cell.angle_gamma   90.00
#
_symmetry.space_group_name_H-M   'P 1'
#
loop_
_entity.id
_entity.type
_entity.pdbx_description
1 polymer ?
#
loop_
_entity_poly.entity_id
_entity_poly.type
_entity_poly.pdbx_seq_one_letter_code
_entity_poly.pdbx_strand_id
1 'polypeptide(L)'
;MGRRSKVMVAFVVLVVVVLLGFFLVPSTVTRRFSRIEQDFRATLAPSQGLFTLEDLADKPQAVRNFFIKGGYIGKPKMSGLKAVFEKADFSLGQGKDWVVITY
;
A
#
# COMPACT_ATOMS: atom_id res chain seq x y z
N MET A 1 5.33 -41.18 34.38
CA MET A 1 4.38 -40.20 33.82
C MET A 1 3.14 -40.93 33.32
N GLY A 2 2.02 -40.84 34.04
CA GLY A 2 0.80 -41.60 33.73
C GLY A 2 0.17 -41.18 32.39
N ARG A 3 -0.59 -42.08 31.75
CA ARG A 3 -1.22 -41.87 30.43
C ARG A 3 -1.96 -40.53 30.32
N ARG A 4 -2.64 -40.11 31.40
CA ARG A 4 -3.38 -38.83 31.49
C ARG A 4 -2.46 -37.60 31.42
N SER A 5 -1.28 -37.67 32.01
CA SER A 5 -0.30 -36.58 32.01
C SER A 5 0.34 -36.40 30.63
N LYS A 6 0.57 -37.49 29.88
CA LYS A 6 1.05 -37.41 28.48
C LYS A 6 0.00 -36.77 27.55
N VAL A 7 -1.28 -37.10 27.74
CA VAL A 7 -2.39 -36.53 26.96
C VAL A 7 -2.56 -35.03 27.24
N MET A 8 -2.46 -34.61 28.50
CA MET A 8 -2.55 -33.20 28.88
C MET A 8 -1.40 -32.37 28.28
N VAL A 9 -0.17 -32.88 28.32
CA VAL A 9 0.98 -32.19 27.70
C VAL A 9 0.80 -32.09 26.19
N ALA A 10 0.36 -33.16 25.52
CA ALA A 10 0.08 -33.12 24.09
C ALA A 10 -1.00 -32.09 23.71
N PHE A 11 -2.05 -31.97 24.53
CA PHE A 11 -3.10 -30.99 24.32
C PHE A 11 -2.60 -29.56 24.48
N VAL A 12 -1.81 -29.27 25.51
CA VAL A 12 -1.21 -27.95 25.73
C VAL A 12 -0.31 -27.57 24.55
N VAL A 13 0.53 -28.49 24.08
CA VAL A 13 1.39 -28.25 22.91
C VAL A 13 0.56 -27.93 21.67
N LEU A 14 -0.53 -28.67 21.43
CA LEU A 14 -1.44 -28.41 20.30
C LEU A 14 -2.04 -27.00 20.35
N VAL A 15 -2.54 -26.58 21.52
CA VAL A 15 -3.12 -25.25 21.71
C VAL A 15 -2.09 -24.15 21.45
N VAL A 16 -0.86 -24.33 21.95
CA VAL A 16 0.23 -23.37 21.72
C VAL A 16 0.55 -23.26 20.22
N VAL A 17 0.63 -24.38 19.50
CA VAL A 17 0.88 -24.37 18.04
C VAL A 17 -0.22 -23.64 17.28
N VAL A 18 -1.49 -23.85 17.64
CA VAL A 18 -2.64 -23.17 17.00
C VAL A 18 -2.61 -21.67 17.28
N LEU A 19 -2.35 -21.27 18.53
CA LEU A 19 -2.27 -19.86 18.91
C LEU A 19 -1.10 -19.17 18.18
N LEU A 20 0.07 -19.81 18.13
CA LEU A 20 1.21 -19.29 17.37
C LEU A 20 0.84 -19.13 15.88
N GLY A 21 0.19 -20.12 15.28
CA GLY A 21 -0.30 -20.03 13.90
C GLY A 21 -1.24 -18.84 13.69
N PHE A 22 -2.17 -18.60 14.62
CA PHE A 22 -3.11 -17.48 14.53
C PHE A 22 -2.44 -16.10 14.62
N PHE A 23 -1.49 -15.93 15.55
CA PHE A 23 -0.83 -14.63 15.77
C PHE A 23 0.30 -14.33 14.80
N LEU A 24 1.02 -15.35 14.29
CA LEU A 24 2.19 -15.15 13.43
C LEU A 24 1.87 -15.16 11.94
N VAL A 25 0.77 -15.79 11.52
CA VAL A 25 0.42 -15.87 10.10
C VAL A 25 -0.22 -14.54 9.67
N PRO A 26 0.45 -13.75 8.81
CA PRO A 26 -0.09 -12.46 8.40
C PRO A 26 -1.38 -12.68 7.62
N SER A 27 -2.37 -11.83 7.87
CA SER A 27 -3.66 -11.88 7.20
C SER A 27 -3.51 -11.75 5.68
N THR A 28 -4.52 -12.20 4.95
CA THR A 28 -4.57 -12.05 3.49
C THR A 28 -4.45 -10.59 3.05
N VAL A 29 -5.04 -9.67 3.82
CA VAL A 29 -4.96 -8.23 3.58
C VAL A 29 -3.55 -7.72 3.79
N THR A 30 -2.91 -8.06 4.92
CA THR A 30 -1.54 -7.66 5.22
C THR A 30 -0.57 -8.14 4.15
N ARG A 31 -0.68 -9.42 3.73
CA ARG A 31 0.15 -9.97 2.65
C ARG A 31 -0.05 -9.24 1.32
N ARG A 32 -1.29 -8.89 0.96
CA ARG A 32 -1.59 -8.14 -0.26
C ARG A 32 -0.99 -6.74 -0.21
N PHE A 33 -1.17 -6.02 0.90
CA PHE A 33 -0.57 -4.70 1.08
C PHE A 33 0.95 -4.75 1.03
N SER A 34 1.59 -5.71 1.71
CA SER A 34 3.04 -5.88 1.66
C SER A 34 3.54 -6.16 0.24
N ARG A 35 2.81 -6.94 -0.56
CA ARG A 35 3.14 -7.15 -1.98
C ARG A 35 3.02 -5.84 -2.77
N ILE A 36 1.92 -5.11 -2.64
CA ILE A 36 1.73 -3.81 -3.30
C ILE A 36 2.85 -2.84 -2.92
N GLU A 37 3.24 -2.80 -1.65
CA GLU A 37 4.32 -1.95 -1.18
C GLU A 37 5.68 -2.36 -1.77
N GLN A 38 5.97 -3.66 -1.83
CA GLN A 38 7.18 -4.19 -2.46
C GLN A 38 7.23 -3.85 -3.96
N ASP A 39 6.13 -4.05 -4.68
CA ASP A 39 6.01 -3.71 -6.10
C ASP A 39 6.21 -2.19 -6.30
N PHE A 40 5.56 -1.38 -5.47
CA PHE A 40 5.72 0.08 -5.51
C PHE A 40 7.17 0.49 -5.25
N ARG A 41 7.84 -0.06 -4.24
CA ARG A 41 9.27 0.19 -3.95
C ARG A 41 10.19 -0.25 -5.08
N ALA A 42 9.90 -1.36 -5.75
CA ALA A 42 10.65 -1.80 -6.92
C ALA A 42 10.49 -0.83 -8.10
N THR A 43 9.29 -0.28 -8.30
CA THR A 43 9.00 0.72 -9.34
C THR A 43 9.39 2.16 -8.95
N LEU A 44 9.65 2.42 -7.67
CA LEU A 44 10.07 3.73 -7.15
C LEU A 44 11.49 4.13 -7.59
N ALA A 45 12.23 3.23 -8.26
CA ALA A 45 13.52 3.55 -8.86
C ALA A 45 13.39 4.87 -9.64
N PRO A 46 14.26 5.88 -9.38
CA PRO A 46 14.13 7.18 -9.99
C PRO A 46 14.11 6.99 -11.51
N SER A 47 12.97 7.32 -12.12
CA SER A 47 12.90 7.49 -13.55
C SER A 47 13.98 8.52 -13.91
N GLN A 48 15.05 8.09 -14.56
CA GLN A 48 16.09 9.01 -15.03
C GLN A 48 15.56 9.95 -16.14
N GLY A 49 14.33 9.74 -16.60
CA GLY A 49 13.65 10.58 -17.58
C GLY A 49 13.24 11.94 -17.01
N LEU A 50 13.41 12.97 -17.84
CA LEU A 50 12.85 14.30 -17.64
C LEU A 50 11.49 14.40 -18.33
N PHE A 51 10.61 15.28 -17.87
CA PHE A 51 9.41 15.62 -18.63
C PHE A 51 9.77 16.38 -19.90
N THR A 52 9.32 15.90 -21.05
CA THR A 52 9.55 16.56 -22.35
C THR A 52 8.24 17.04 -22.98
N LEU A 53 8.31 17.78 -24.09
CA LEU A 53 7.12 18.22 -24.81
C LEU A 53 6.47 17.06 -25.57
N GLU A 54 7.27 16.09 -26.02
CA GLU A 54 6.83 14.89 -26.71
C GLU A 54 5.96 14.01 -25.79
N ASP A 55 6.30 13.92 -24.50
CA ASP A 55 5.49 13.23 -23.47
C ASP A 55 4.05 13.79 -23.35
N LEU A 56 3.83 15.03 -23.81
CA LEU A 56 2.57 15.75 -23.68
C LEU A 56 1.78 15.82 -25.00
N ALA A 57 2.33 15.33 -26.11
CA ALA A 57 1.74 15.50 -27.45
C ALA A 57 0.33 14.90 -27.55
N ASP A 58 0.09 13.77 -26.89
CA ASP A 58 -1.17 13.03 -26.85
C ASP A 58 -2.08 13.44 -25.67
N LYS A 59 -1.63 14.37 -24.80
CA LYS A 59 -2.35 14.74 -23.59
C LYS A 59 -3.36 15.88 -23.83
N PRO A 60 -4.50 15.89 -23.12
CA PRO A 60 -5.47 16.98 -23.20
C PRO A 60 -4.83 18.34 -22.90
N GLN A 61 -5.36 19.40 -23.53
CA GLN A 61 -4.83 20.77 -23.40
C GLN A 61 -4.63 21.21 -21.94
N ALA A 62 -5.57 20.86 -21.05
CA ALA A 62 -5.48 21.20 -19.63
C ALA A 62 -4.23 20.59 -18.96
N VAL A 63 -3.93 19.32 -19.28
CA VAL A 63 -2.75 18.62 -18.78
C VAL A 63 -1.49 19.25 -19.35
N ARG A 64 -1.42 19.51 -20.66
CA ARG A 64 -0.25 20.16 -21.26
C ARG A 64 0.03 21.53 -20.63
N ASN A 65 -1.02 22.33 -20.43
CA ASN A 65 -0.92 23.65 -19.82
C ASN A 65 -0.37 23.57 -18.39
N PHE A 66 -0.78 22.58 -17.60
CA PHE A 66 -0.25 22.37 -16.25
C PHE A 66 1.27 22.15 -16.27
N PHE A 67 1.76 21.25 -17.13
CA PHE A 67 3.19 20.95 -17.21
C PHE A 67 4.01 22.11 -17.78
N ILE A 68 3.51 22.78 -18.82
CA ILE A 68 4.21 23.89 -19.47
C ILE A 68 4.21 25.13 -18.59
N LYS A 69 3.04 25.61 -18.16
CA LYS A 69 2.91 26.83 -17.35
C LYS A 69 3.47 26.66 -15.94
N GLY A 70 3.41 25.43 -15.41
CA GLY A 70 4.01 25.08 -14.12
C GLY A 70 5.53 24.92 -14.16
N GLY A 71 6.17 25.01 -15.33
CA GLY A 71 7.63 24.91 -15.46
C GLY A 71 8.18 23.51 -15.18
N TYR A 72 7.40 22.47 -15.48
CA TYR A 72 7.78 21.07 -15.23
C TYR A 72 8.60 20.46 -16.37
N ILE A 73 8.66 21.08 -17.55
CA ILE A 73 9.50 20.61 -18.66
C ILE A 73 10.98 20.66 -18.25
N GLY A 74 11.70 19.57 -18.51
CA GLY A 74 13.09 19.39 -18.07
C GLY A 74 13.25 19.05 -16.58
N LYS A 75 12.15 18.96 -15.81
CA LYS A 75 12.22 18.45 -14.44
C LYS A 75 12.23 16.92 -14.44
N PRO A 76 12.92 16.28 -13.49
CA PRO A 76 12.87 14.84 -13.32
C PRO A 76 11.44 14.34 -13.12
N LYS A 77 11.08 13.23 -13.77
CA LYS A 77 9.82 12.54 -13.53
C LYS A 77 9.82 11.97 -12.10
N MET A 78 8.70 12.13 -11.41
CA MET A 78 8.52 11.56 -10.07
C MET A 78 8.21 10.08 -10.19
N SER A 79 8.82 9.25 -9.34
CA SER A 79 8.54 7.80 -9.29
C SER A 79 7.32 7.45 -8.44
N GLY A 80 6.77 8.41 -7.70
CA GLY A 80 5.58 8.25 -6.89
C GLY A 80 4.95 9.58 -6.49
N LEU A 81 3.67 9.53 -6.11
CA LEU A 81 2.95 10.67 -5.54
C LEU A 81 2.90 10.52 -4.01
N LYS A 82 3.32 11.57 -3.30
CA LYS A 82 2.98 11.72 -1.88
C LYS A 82 1.86 12.74 -1.75
N ALA A 83 0.68 12.29 -1.36
CA ALA A 83 -0.43 13.14 -1.01
C ALA A 83 -0.65 13.08 0.51
N VAL A 84 -0.90 14.23 1.12
CA VAL A 84 -1.24 14.33 2.55
C VAL A 84 -2.63 14.92 2.64
N PHE A 85 -3.51 14.23 3.35
CA PHE A 85 -4.90 14.63 3.54
C PHE A 85 -5.14 14.85 5.03
N GLU A 86 -5.04 16.11 5.46
CA GLU A 86 -5.28 16.46 6.86
C GLU A 86 -6.78 16.56 7.12
N LYS A 87 -7.30 15.73 8.04
CA LYS A 87 -8.70 15.75 8.49
C LYS A 87 -9.71 15.65 7.34
N ALA A 88 -9.43 14.78 6.36
CA ALA A 88 -10.34 14.54 5.25
C ALA A 88 -11.28 13.37 5.55
N ASP A 89 -12.55 13.55 5.19
CA ASP A 89 -13.52 12.46 5.13
C ASP A 89 -13.31 11.67 3.82
N PHE A 90 -13.23 10.35 3.93
CA PHE A 90 -13.08 9.45 2.78
C PHE A 90 -14.37 8.66 2.55
N SER A 91 -14.91 8.72 1.33
CA SER A 91 -16.03 7.87 0.93
C SER A 91 -15.53 6.48 0.55
N LEU A 92 -16.19 5.43 1.07
CA LEU A 92 -15.94 4.04 0.70
C LEU A 92 -16.81 3.56 -0.48
N GLY A 93 -17.56 4.46 -1.11
CA GLY A 93 -18.51 4.18 -2.20
C GLY A 93 -19.97 4.31 -1.77
N GLN A 94 -20.88 4.09 -2.72
CA GLN A 94 -22.32 4.23 -2.47
C GLN A 94 -22.81 3.28 -1.38
N GLY A 95 -23.64 3.81 -0.47
CA GLY A 95 -24.25 3.04 0.62
C GLY A 95 -23.31 2.64 1.75
N LYS A 96 -22.11 3.22 1.82
CA LYS A 96 -21.15 2.97 2.90
C LYS A 96 -20.87 4.25 3.68
N ASP A 97 -20.56 4.07 4.95
CA ASP A 97 -20.18 5.19 5.81
C ASP A 97 -18.88 5.84 5.34
N TRP A 98 -18.81 7.13 5.60
CA TRP A 98 -17.57 7.89 5.46
C TRP A 98 -16.62 7.51 6.59
N VAL A 99 -15.34 7.47 6.28
CA VAL A 99 -14.30 7.17 7.26
C VAL A 99 -13.32 8.32 7.37
N VAL A 100 -12.88 8.59 8.59
CA VAL A 100 -11.76 9.48 8.87
C VAL A 100 -10.54 8.62 9.15
N ILE A 101 -9.48 8.79 8.36
CA ILE A 101 -8.21 8.12 8.61
C ILE A 101 -7.47 8.95 9.66
N THR A 102 -7.45 8.46 10.90
CA THR A 102 -6.65 9.03 12.00
C THR A 102 -5.32 8.30 12.11
N TYR A 103 -4.23 9.05 12.27
CA TYR A 103 -2.88 8.51 12.52
C TYR A 103 -2.60 8.33 14.01
#